data_AF-T1GZZ1-F1
#
_entry.id   AF-T1GZZ1-F1
#
_cell.length_a   1.000
_cell.length_b   1.000
_cell.length_c   1.000
_cell.angle_alpha   90.00
_cell.angle_beta   90.00
_cell.angle_gamma   90.00
#
_symmetry.space_group_name_H-M   'P 1'
#
loop_
_entity.id
_entity.type
_entity.pdbx_description
1 polymer ?
#
loop_
_entity_poly.entity_id
_entity_poly.type
_entity_poly.pdbx_seq_one_letter_code
_entity_poly.pdbx_strand_id
1 'polypeptide(L)'
;MGTWDPMLLSEGLFSAANIFSSLKLVYIFSVNPHLGPLQVSLSRMVMDIMKFFFLYVLVLFAFGSGLNQLLWYYSDLEKKRCPELFNYHNISYTLPINGTNDPNACIVWRRFSNLFETTQTLFWAVFGLIDLDSFELDGIKSFTRFWGMLMFGTYSVINIVVLLNLLIAMMNHSYQLISERADTEWKFARSKLWISYFEEGGTCPPPFNIIPTPKSIVYVFKWAKRVFCSGSSAARREHLQTIRKTIYLNDMLEIGTLGAHFCSS
;
A
#
# COMPACT_ATOMS: atom_id res chain seq x y z
N MET A 1 0.92 3.39 -28.35
CA MET A 1 1.13 2.67 -27.08
C MET A 1 -0.08 2.89 -26.21
N GLY A 2 -0.67 1.84 -25.65
CA GLY A 2 -1.81 1.99 -24.75
C GLY A 2 -1.36 2.64 -23.43
N THR A 3 -2.26 3.36 -22.76
CA THR A 3 -1.98 3.97 -21.45
C THR A 3 -1.65 2.96 -20.34
N TRP A 4 -1.96 1.67 -20.57
CA TRP A 4 -1.72 0.56 -19.66
C TRP A 4 -0.64 -0.41 -20.17
N ASP A 5 0.35 0.13 -20.88
CA ASP A 5 1.50 -0.67 -21.30
C ASP A 5 2.24 -1.22 -20.06
N PRO A 6 2.50 -2.54 -19.97
CA PRO A 6 3.23 -3.12 -18.85
C PRO A 6 4.59 -2.47 -18.61
N MET A 7 5.23 -1.91 -19.65
CA MET A 7 6.48 -1.16 -19.50
C MET A 7 6.31 0.08 -18.62
N LEU A 8 5.32 0.94 -18.93
CA LEU A 8 5.05 2.17 -18.17
C LEU A 8 4.67 1.86 -16.71
N LEU A 9 3.88 0.81 -16.51
CA LEU A 9 3.54 0.36 -15.16
C LEU A 9 4.79 -0.11 -14.40
N SER A 10 5.68 -0.84 -15.07
CA SER A 10 6.93 -1.31 -14.46
C SER A 10 7.87 -0.16 -14.08
N GLU A 11 7.99 0.87 -14.93
CA GLU A 11 8.80 2.06 -14.64
C GLU A 11 8.25 2.85 -13.44
N GLY A 12 6.93 3.04 -13.38
CA GLY A 12 6.26 3.69 -12.25
C GLY A 12 6.45 2.93 -10.94
N LEU A 13 6.23 1.61 -10.95
CA LEU A 13 6.42 0.75 -9.78
C LEU A 13 7.89 0.68 -9.35
N PHE A 14 8.83 0.65 -10.30
CA PHE A 14 10.26 0.66 -9.99
C PHE A 14 10.69 1.96 -9.33
N SER A 15 10.21 3.10 -9.81
CA SER A 15 10.45 4.41 -9.18
C SER A 15 9.90 4.44 -7.75
N ALA A 16 8.67 3.98 -7.53
CA ALA A 16 8.08 3.89 -6.20
C ALA A 16 8.89 2.96 -5.28
N ALA A 17 9.33 1.80 -5.77
CA ALA A 17 10.15 0.85 -5.02
C ALA A 17 11.50 1.46 -4.60
N ASN A 18 12.14 2.26 -5.47
CA ASN A 18 13.38 2.96 -5.12
C ASN A 18 13.17 3.99 -4.01
N ILE A 19 12.05 4.72 -4.02
CA ILE A 19 11.68 5.64 -2.93
C ILE A 19 11.53 4.87 -1.62
N PHE A 20 10.74 3.79 -1.60
CA PHE A 20 10.58 2.96 -0.40
C PHE A 20 11.88 2.32 0.08
N SER A 21 12.76 1.92 -0.84
CA SER A 21 14.09 1.40 -0.52
C SER A 21 14.94 2.46 0.17
N SER A 22 14.95 3.70 -0.33
CA SER A 22 15.68 4.81 0.28
C SER A 22 15.11 5.22 1.65
N LEU A 23 13.78 5.17 1.84
CA LEU A 23 13.13 5.46 3.13
C LEU A 23 13.50 4.45 4.22
N LYS A 24 13.95 3.24 3.88
CA LYS A 24 14.48 2.31 4.90
C LYS A 24 15.73 2.85 5.61
N LEU A 25 16.45 3.80 5.02
CA LEU A 25 17.59 4.44 5.69
C LEU A 25 17.15 5.21 6.95
N VAL A 26 15.89 5.64 7.04
CA VAL A 26 15.34 6.26 8.25
C VAL A 26 15.43 5.31 9.46
N TYR A 27 15.39 3.98 9.26
CA TYR A 27 15.56 3.02 10.36
C TYR A 27 16.98 3.04 10.96
N ILE A 28 17.99 3.53 10.24
CA ILE A 28 19.35 3.66 10.78
C ILE A 28 19.40 4.73 11.88
N PHE A 29 18.57 5.77 11.79
CA PHE A 29 18.49 6.81 12.82
C PHE A 29 18.08 6.24 14.19
N SER A 30 17.40 5.09 14.22
CA SER A 30 16.97 4.42 15.46
C SER A 30 18.14 3.87 16.26
N VAL A 31 19.29 3.66 15.62
CA VAL A 31 20.52 3.19 16.28
C VAL A 31 21.26 4.34 16.96
N ASN A 32 21.14 5.56 16.45
CA ASN A 32 21.83 6.73 16.98
C ASN A 32 21.23 7.17 18.33
N PRO A 33 22.04 7.38 19.38
CA PRO A 33 21.55 7.82 20.70
C PRO A 33 20.79 9.15 20.72
N HIS A 34 21.08 10.07 19.81
CA HIS A 34 20.44 11.39 19.77
C HIS A 34 19.19 11.40 18.88
N LEU A 35 19.19 10.65 17.77
CA LEU A 35 18.09 10.66 16.79
C LEU A 35 17.06 9.56 17.06
N GLY A 36 17.43 8.50 17.78
CA GLY A 36 16.56 7.37 18.05
C GLY A 36 15.31 7.70 18.85
N PRO A 37 15.42 8.41 20.00
CA PRO A 37 14.24 8.86 20.75
C PRO A 37 13.30 9.75 19.92
N LEU A 38 13.85 10.63 19.08
CA LEU A 38 13.06 11.48 18.17
C LEU A 38 12.29 10.64 17.14
N GLN A 39 12.92 9.63 16.55
CA GLN A 39 12.25 8.73 15.61
C GLN A 39 11.11 7.94 16.25
N VAL A 40 11.31 7.44 17.47
CA VAL A 40 10.26 6.69 18.20
C VAL A 40 9.08 7.61 18.52
N SER A 41 9.36 8.83 18.97
CA SER A 41 8.33 9.84 19.21
C SER A 41 7.54 10.15 17.93
N LEU A 42 8.22 10.37 16.81
CA LEU A 42 7.59 10.63 15.52
C LEU A 42 6.69 9.46 15.07
N SER A 43 7.18 8.22 15.16
CA SER A 43 6.42 7.04 14.76
C SER A 43 5.11 6.88 15.52
N ARG A 44 5.06 7.30 16.79
CA ARG A 44 3.83 7.26 17.59
C ARG A 44 2.89 8.40 17.27
N MET A 45 3.41 9.60 17.03
CA MET A 45 2.60 10.76 16.62
C MET A 45 1.89 10.52 15.28
N VAL A 46 2.50 9.75 14.36
CA VAL A 46 1.86 9.38 13.08
C VAL A 46 0.48 8.75 13.29
N MET A 47 0.28 7.97 14.35
CA MET A 47 -1.04 7.36 14.62
C MET A 47 -2.11 8.40 14.98
N ASP A 48 -1.73 9.50 15.63
CA ASP A 48 -2.64 10.60 15.91
C ASP A 48 -2.88 11.46 14.65
N ILE A 49 -1.85 11.67 13.84
CA ILE A 49 -1.95 12.34 12.53
C ILE A 49 -2.90 11.57 11.61
N MET A 50 -2.87 10.23 11.60
CA MET A 50 -3.77 9.41 10.77
C MET A 50 -5.25 9.59 11.14
N LYS A 51 -5.57 9.74 12.44
CA LYS A 51 -6.95 10.05 12.88
C LYS A 51 -7.41 11.41 12.35
N PHE A 52 -6.52 12.39 12.37
CA PHE A 52 -6.79 13.71 11.85
C PHE A 52 -6.92 13.72 10.33
N PHE A 53 -6.07 12.97 9.63
CA PHE A 53 -6.11 12.82 8.17
C PHE A 53 -7.46 12.24 7.71
N PHE A 54 -8.06 11.34 8.47
CA PHE A 54 -9.41 10.85 8.19
C PHE A 54 -10.47 11.97 8.20
N LEU A 55 -10.42 12.88 9.19
CA LEU A 55 -11.30 14.05 9.22
C LEU A 55 -11.05 14.98 8.03
N TYR A 56 -9.78 15.19 7.65
CA TYR A 56 -9.42 15.94 6.46
C TYR A 56 -10.03 15.34 5.18
N VAL A 57 -9.91 14.02 4.99
CA VAL A 57 -10.49 13.32 3.81
C VAL A 57 -12.02 13.45 3.77
N LEU A 58 -12.71 13.42 4.91
CA LEU A 58 -14.16 13.65 4.97
C LEU A 58 -14.55 15.06 4.52
N VAL A 59 -13.83 16.08 5.00
CA VAL A 59 -14.04 17.47 4.57
C VAL A 59 -13.75 17.62 3.08
N LEU A 60 -12.62 17.07 2.62
CA LEU A 60 -12.23 17.07 1.22
C LEU A 60 -13.28 16.43 0.31
N PHE A 61 -13.86 15.30 0.71
CA PHE A 61 -14.91 14.62 -0.04
C PHE A 61 -16.24 15.42 -0.03
N ALA A 62 -16.62 16.00 1.10
CA ALA A 62 -17.84 16.80 1.22
C ALA A 62 -17.79 18.05 0.31
N PHE A 63 -16.69 18.81 0.36
CA PHE A 63 -16.51 19.97 -0.51
C PHE A 63 -16.25 19.56 -1.97
N GLY A 64 -15.52 18.47 -2.20
CA GLY A 64 -15.26 17.95 -3.54
C GLY A 64 -16.53 17.54 -4.28
N SER A 65 -17.43 16.84 -3.60
CA SER A 65 -18.74 16.48 -4.16
C SER A 65 -19.64 17.69 -4.39
N GLY A 66 -19.66 18.65 -3.45
CA GLY A 66 -20.41 19.89 -3.60
C GLY A 66 -19.95 20.75 -4.79
N LEU A 67 -18.64 20.96 -4.94
CA LEU A 67 -18.08 21.72 -6.06
C LEU A 67 -18.22 20.99 -7.39
N ASN A 68 -18.00 19.67 -7.42
CA ASN A 68 -18.22 18.87 -8.62
C ASN A 68 -19.68 18.97 -9.08
N GLN A 69 -20.65 18.88 -8.16
CA GLN A 69 -22.07 19.03 -8.49
C GLN A 69 -22.41 20.41 -9.07
N LEU A 70 -21.73 21.47 -8.60
CA LEU A 70 -21.96 22.85 -9.06
C LEU A 70 -21.32 23.14 -10.43
N LEU A 71 -20.12 22.61 -10.67
CA LEU A 71 -19.24 23.01 -11.78
C LEU A 71 -19.11 21.98 -12.91
N TRP A 72 -19.52 20.72 -12.70
CA TRP A 72 -19.48 19.64 -13.70
C TRP A 72 -20.00 20.07 -15.07
N TYR A 73 -21.16 20.74 -15.11
CA TYR A 73 -21.81 21.12 -16.36
C TYR A 73 -21.01 22.20 -17.12
N TYR A 74 -20.46 23.17 -16.40
CA TYR A 74 -19.65 24.23 -17.00
C TYR A 74 -18.27 23.72 -17.44
N SER A 75 -17.72 22.73 -16.73
CA SER A 75 -16.52 22.00 -17.15
C SER A 75 -16.74 21.28 -18.48
N ASP A 76 -17.90 20.66 -18.70
CA ASP A 76 -18.22 20.02 -19.99
C ASP A 76 -18.36 21.04 -21.14
N LEU A 77 -18.88 22.23 -20.85
CA LEU A 77 -18.91 23.33 -21.83
C LEU A 77 -17.50 23.81 -22.18
N GLU A 78 -16.66 24.06 -21.17
CA GLU A 78 -15.26 24.46 -21.37
C GLU A 78 -14.47 23.42 -22.16
N LYS A 79 -14.73 22.13 -21.91
CA LYS A 79 -14.10 21.02 -22.64
C LYS A 79 -14.37 21.08 -24.14
N LYS A 80 -15.52 21.57 -24.59
CA LYS A 80 -15.85 21.71 -26.04
C LYS A 80 -15.09 22.84 -26.71
N ARG A 81 -14.57 23.79 -25.93
CA ARG A 81 -13.71 24.89 -26.41
C ARG A 81 -12.29 24.43 -26.69
N CYS A 82 -11.89 23.28 -26.15
CA CYS A 82 -10.60 22.69 -26.50
C CYS A 82 -10.50 22.42 -27.98
N PRO A 83 -9.47 22.94 -28.67
CA PRO A 83 -9.16 22.46 -30.00
C PRO A 83 -8.80 20.98 -29.86
N GLU A 84 -9.63 20.10 -30.43
CA GLU A 84 -9.27 18.69 -30.58
C GLU A 84 -8.04 18.62 -31.49
N LEU A 85 -6.87 18.36 -30.90
CA LEU A 85 -5.66 18.09 -31.69
C LEU A 85 -5.77 16.66 -32.25
N PHE A 86 -6.46 16.50 -33.38
CA PHE A 86 -6.45 15.26 -34.17
C PHE A 86 -6.18 15.56 -35.65
N ASN A 87 -4.92 15.45 -36.09
CA ASN A 87 -4.39 14.25 -36.77
C ASN A 87 -3.14 14.56 -37.62
N TYR A 88 -2.10 13.73 -37.42
CA TYR A 88 -0.97 13.54 -38.32
C TYR A 88 -1.44 12.72 -39.54
N HIS A 89 -2.24 13.34 -40.42
CA HIS A 89 -2.26 13.06 -41.86
C HIS A 89 -3.27 13.99 -42.53
N ASN A 90 -2.74 14.78 -43.45
CA ASN A 90 -3.44 15.63 -44.42
C ASN A 90 -3.95 16.98 -43.91
N ILE A 91 -3.20 17.99 -44.36
CA ILE A 91 -3.49 19.42 -44.35
C ILE A 91 -4.91 19.68 -44.85
N SER A 92 -5.78 20.17 -43.96
CA SER A 92 -6.81 21.17 -44.32
C SER A 92 -7.30 21.85 -43.04
N TYR A 93 -7.03 23.15 -42.96
CA TYR A 93 -7.47 23.99 -41.87
C TYR A 93 -8.99 24.19 -41.94
N THR A 94 -9.70 23.73 -40.92
CA THR A 94 -10.88 24.45 -40.42
C THR A 94 -10.81 24.48 -38.90
N LEU A 95 -10.03 25.44 -38.39
CA LEU A 95 -10.29 26.01 -37.08
C LEU A 95 -11.76 26.47 -37.04
N PRO A 96 -12.53 26.22 -35.96
CA PRO A 96 -13.80 26.88 -35.79
C PRO A 96 -13.53 28.40 -35.74
N ILE A 97 -14.05 29.12 -36.74
CA ILE A 97 -13.81 30.56 -36.98
C ILE A 97 -14.30 31.44 -35.80
N ASN A 98 -15.02 30.88 -34.82
CA ASN A 98 -15.51 31.58 -33.63
C ASN A 98 -15.04 30.98 -32.29
N GLY A 99 -14.13 30.01 -32.27
CA GLY A 99 -13.54 29.51 -31.03
C GLY A 99 -12.27 30.29 -30.71
N THR A 100 -12.22 31.02 -29.59
CA THR A 100 -10.95 31.60 -29.14
C THR A 100 -9.96 30.46 -28.92
N ASN A 101 -8.79 30.54 -29.55
CA ASN A 101 -7.67 29.61 -29.34
C ASN A 101 -7.05 29.81 -27.96
N ASP A 102 -7.80 29.58 -26.89
CA ASP A 102 -7.27 29.66 -25.54
C ASP A 102 -6.66 28.29 -25.16
N PRO A 103 -5.33 28.15 -25.17
CA PRO A 103 -4.68 26.89 -24.81
C PRO A 103 -4.97 26.48 -23.35
N ASN A 104 -5.40 27.43 -22.50
CA ASN A 104 -5.69 27.17 -21.10
C ASN A 104 -7.00 26.40 -20.89
N ALA A 105 -7.95 26.50 -21.82
CA ALA A 105 -9.23 25.78 -21.75
C ALA A 105 -9.00 24.28 -21.52
N CYS A 106 -7.98 23.70 -22.16
CA CYS A 106 -7.64 22.26 -22.06
C CYS A 106 -7.04 21.76 -20.77
N ILE A 107 -6.63 22.67 -19.91
CA ILE A 107 -6.12 22.36 -18.59
C ILE A 107 -7.22 22.66 -17.56
N VAL A 108 -7.96 23.75 -17.74
CA VAL A 108 -8.98 24.23 -16.80
C VAL A 108 -10.14 23.26 -16.70
N TRP A 109 -10.68 22.74 -17.81
CA TRP A 109 -11.89 21.90 -17.77
C TRP A 109 -11.71 20.65 -16.90
N ARG A 110 -10.51 20.04 -16.90
CA ARG A 110 -10.26 18.78 -16.20
C ARG A 110 -10.53 18.87 -14.70
N ARG A 111 -10.25 20.04 -14.10
CA ARG A 111 -10.28 20.33 -12.67
C ARG A 111 -11.60 19.99 -11.97
N PHE A 112 -12.72 20.23 -12.64
CA PHE A 112 -14.07 20.02 -12.12
C PHE A 112 -14.89 19.03 -12.95
N SER A 113 -14.22 18.23 -13.79
CA SER A 113 -14.88 17.32 -14.74
C SER A 113 -15.47 16.09 -14.06
N ASN A 114 -14.83 15.63 -12.98
CA ASN A 114 -15.23 14.46 -12.22
C ASN A 114 -14.95 14.71 -10.74
N LEU A 115 -15.58 13.90 -9.90
CA LEU A 115 -15.35 13.96 -8.45
C LEU A 115 -13.88 13.76 -8.09
N PHE A 116 -13.21 12.79 -8.74
CA PHE A 116 -11.80 12.49 -8.47
C PHE A 116 -10.88 13.68 -8.82
N GLU A 117 -11.09 14.31 -9.97
CA GLU A 117 -10.33 15.49 -10.39
C GLU A 117 -10.62 16.69 -9.48
N THR A 118 -11.88 16.87 -9.07
CA THR A 118 -12.26 17.93 -8.12
C THR A 118 -11.62 17.71 -6.75
N THR A 119 -11.55 16.46 -6.29
CA THR A 119 -10.84 16.11 -5.05
C THR A 119 -9.33 16.34 -5.19
N GLN A 120 -8.73 16.02 -6.34
CA GLN A 120 -7.31 16.29 -6.60
C GLN A 120 -7.01 17.79 -6.61
N THR A 121 -7.86 18.60 -7.23
CA THR A 121 -7.67 20.06 -7.28
C THR A 121 -7.81 20.69 -5.91
N LEU A 122 -8.79 20.26 -5.11
CA LEU A 122 -8.92 20.70 -3.72
C LEU A 122 -7.73 20.28 -2.85
N PHE A 123 -7.16 19.09 -3.07
CA PHE A 123 -5.94 18.68 -2.39
C PHE A 123 -4.77 19.62 -2.70
N TRP A 124 -4.54 19.92 -3.98
CA TRP A 124 -3.48 20.85 -4.37
C TRP A 124 -3.75 22.30 -3.91
N ALA A 125 -5.01 22.68 -3.74
CA ALA A 125 -5.39 23.98 -3.20
C ALA A 125 -4.91 24.20 -1.76
N VAL A 126 -4.74 23.14 -0.96
CA VAL A 126 -4.18 23.24 0.40
C VAL A 126 -2.75 23.81 0.38
N PHE A 127 -1.99 23.54 -0.69
CA PHE A 127 -0.64 24.06 -0.88
C PHE A 127 -0.61 25.42 -1.59
N GLY A 128 -1.78 26.01 -1.90
CA GLY A 128 -1.88 27.29 -2.61
C GLY A 128 -1.55 27.21 -4.10
N LEU A 129 -1.66 26.04 -4.72
CA LEU A 129 -1.35 25.84 -6.15
C LEU A 129 -2.55 26.07 -7.08
N ILE A 130 -3.74 26.35 -6.53
CA ILE A 130 -4.98 26.60 -7.28
C ILE A 130 -5.37 28.06 -7.07
N ASP A 131 -5.42 28.81 -8.17
CA ASP A 131 -5.83 30.21 -8.19
C ASP A 131 -7.34 30.38 -8.39
N LEU A 132 -7.86 31.57 -8.03
CA LEU A 132 -9.26 31.94 -8.18
C LEU A 132 -9.73 31.99 -9.65
N ASP A 133 -8.80 32.23 -10.58
CA ASP A 133 -9.08 32.24 -12.02
C ASP A 133 -9.50 30.86 -12.54
N SER A 134 -9.21 29.80 -11.79
CA SER A 134 -9.64 28.44 -12.11
C SER A 134 -11.17 28.26 -12.07
N PHE A 135 -11.90 29.20 -11.47
CA PHE A 135 -13.37 29.22 -11.41
C PHE A 135 -14.02 30.04 -12.54
N GLU A 136 -13.21 30.60 -13.44
CA GLU A 136 -13.68 31.28 -14.65
C GLU A 136 -13.92 30.25 -15.77
N LEU A 137 -15.11 29.65 -15.78
CA LEU A 137 -15.52 28.72 -16.83
C LEU A 137 -16.50 29.38 -17.82
N ASP A 138 -16.51 28.87 -19.04
CA ASP A 138 -17.39 29.34 -20.09
C ASP A 138 -18.87 29.13 -19.73
N GLY A 139 -19.69 30.15 -20.04
CA GLY A 139 -21.12 30.15 -19.74
C GLY A 139 -21.48 30.31 -18.25
N ILE A 140 -20.52 30.49 -17.33
CA ILE A 140 -20.82 30.64 -15.90
C ILE A 140 -21.51 31.99 -15.62
N LYS A 141 -22.67 31.93 -14.96
CA LYS A 141 -23.37 33.14 -14.49
C LYS A 141 -22.77 33.63 -13.19
N SER A 142 -22.85 34.94 -12.94
CA SER A 142 -22.35 35.59 -11.72
C SER A 142 -22.82 34.89 -10.43
N PHE A 143 -24.08 34.45 -10.36
CA PHE A 143 -24.63 33.73 -9.20
C PHE A 143 -23.89 32.41 -8.93
N THR A 144 -23.73 31.55 -9.94
CA THR A 144 -23.02 30.27 -9.78
C THR A 144 -21.55 30.47 -9.49
N ARG A 145 -20.92 31.47 -10.12
CA ARG A 145 -19.53 31.86 -9.86
C ARG A 145 -19.34 32.27 -8.39
N PHE A 146 -20.24 33.09 -7.85
CA PHE A 146 -20.20 33.48 -6.44
C PHE A 146 -20.24 32.28 -5.51
N TRP A 147 -21.16 31.33 -5.73
CA TRP A 147 -21.25 30.13 -4.91
C TRP A 147 -20.02 29.22 -5.04
N GLY A 148 -19.44 29.09 -6.24
CA GLY A 148 -18.19 28.34 -6.44
C GLY A 148 -17.03 28.93 -5.65
N MET A 149 -16.85 30.25 -5.74
CA MET A 149 -15.82 30.97 -4.98
C MET A 149 -16.07 30.93 -3.47
N LEU A 150 -17.32 31.01 -3.03
CA LEU A 150 -17.71 30.92 -1.62
C LEU A 150 -17.40 29.53 -1.04
N MET A 151 -17.79 28.46 -1.76
CA MET A 151 -17.52 27.08 -1.34
C MET A 151 -16.02 26.80 -1.30
N PHE A 152 -15.26 27.29 -2.27
CA PHE A 152 -13.80 27.19 -2.27
C PHE A 152 -13.15 28.00 -1.14
N GLY A 153 -13.59 29.25 -0.92
CA GLY A 153 -13.07 30.10 0.14
C GLY A 153 -13.33 29.52 1.55
N THR A 154 -14.54 29.00 1.78
CA THR A 154 -14.89 28.33 3.04
C THR A 154 -14.09 27.04 3.24
N TYR A 155 -13.91 26.24 2.19
CA TYR A 155 -13.01 25.08 2.21
C TYR A 155 -11.58 25.48 2.62
N SER A 156 -11.02 26.53 2.01
CA SER A 156 -9.65 26.98 2.30
C SER A 156 -9.50 27.50 3.72
N VAL A 157 -10.48 28.24 4.25
CA VAL A 157 -10.48 28.70 5.66
C VAL A 157 -10.55 27.50 6.60
N ILE A 158 -11.45 26.55 6.36
CA ILE A 158 -11.56 25.35 7.21
C ILE A 158 -10.26 24.55 7.16
N ASN A 159 -9.67 24.30 6.00
CA ASN A 159 -8.45 23.48 5.91
C ASN A 159 -7.20 24.18 6.46
N ILE A 160 -6.94 25.41 6.02
CA ILE A 160 -5.68 26.11 6.32
C ILE A 160 -5.74 26.75 7.70
N VAL A 161 -6.86 27.34 8.10
CA VAL A 161 -6.95 28.07 9.37
C VAL A 161 -7.44 27.17 10.49
N VAL A 162 -8.41 26.31 10.26
CA VAL A 162 -8.97 25.48 11.34
C VAL A 162 -8.20 24.17 11.45
N LEU A 163 -8.20 23.36 10.39
CA LEU A 163 -7.67 21.99 10.45
C LEU A 163 -6.15 21.97 10.65
N LEU A 164 -5.38 22.75 9.89
CA LEU A 164 -3.92 22.80 10.05
C LEU A 164 -3.52 23.23 11.47
N ASN A 165 -4.17 24.27 12.02
CA ASN A 165 -3.89 24.74 13.38
C ASN A 165 -4.26 23.71 14.45
N LEU A 166 -5.38 22.99 14.27
CA LEU A 166 -5.75 21.89 15.16
C LEU A 166 -4.77 20.71 15.06
N LEU A 167 -4.27 20.39 13.87
CA LEU A 167 -3.24 19.36 13.68
C LEU A 167 -1.96 19.72 14.41
N ILE A 168 -1.47 20.95 14.28
CA ILE A 168 -0.30 21.43 15.02
C ILE A 168 -0.54 21.36 16.53
N ALA A 169 -1.70 21.79 17.01
CA ALA A 169 -2.03 21.74 18.43
C ALA A 169 -2.04 20.29 18.97
N MET A 170 -2.65 19.36 18.25
CA MET A 170 -2.66 17.95 18.63
C MET A 170 -1.28 17.31 18.55
N MET A 171 -0.47 17.63 17.53
CA MET A 171 0.91 17.14 17.43
C MET A 171 1.76 17.64 18.60
N ASN A 172 1.63 18.91 19.00
CA ASN A 172 2.36 19.45 20.15
C ASN A 172 1.96 18.77 21.45
N HIS A 173 0.67 18.56 21.68
CA HIS A 173 0.18 17.86 22.87
C HIS A 173 0.63 16.38 22.89
N SER A 174 0.50 15.69 21.76
CA SER A 174 0.97 14.30 21.60
C SER A 174 2.49 14.20 21.79
N TYR A 175 3.26 15.17 21.27
CA TYR A 175 4.71 15.24 21.46
C TYR A 175 5.10 15.35 22.92
N GLN A 176 4.43 16.23 23.69
CA GLN A 176 4.69 16.39 25.12
C GLN A 176 4.46 15.08 25.89
N LEU A 177 3.34 14.39 25.62
CA LEU A 177 3.02 13.12 26.26
C LEU A 177 3.99 11.98 25.91
N ILE A 178 4.43 11.91 24.65
CA ILE A 178 5.29 10.82 24.16
C ILE A 178 6.75 11.06 24.54
N SER A 179 7.21 12.32 24.54
CA SER A 179 8.60 12.70 24.83
C SER A 179 9.07 12.23 26.21
N GLU A 180 8.18 12.23 27.22
CA GLU A 180 8.53 11.79 28.59
C GLU A 180 8.95 10.32 28.68
N ARG A 181 8.43 9.46 27.80
CA ARG A 181 8.71 8.01 27.78
C ARG A 181 9.58 7.59 26.60
N ALA A 182 9.95 8.53 25.73
CA ALA A 182 10.63 8.24 24.48
C ALA A 182 11.97 7.52 24.67
N ASP A 183 12.75 7.86 25.71
CA ASP A 183 14.04 7.23 25.96
C ASP A 183 13.93 5.76 26.40
N THR A 184 12.98 5.44 27.29
CA THR A 184 12.77 4.05 27.74
C THR A 184 12.23 3.18 26.62
N GLU A 185 11.30 3.71 25.82
CA GLU A 185 10.75 3.03 24.67
C GLU A 185 11.78 2.85 23.54
N TRP A 186 12.61 3.85 23.29
CA TRP A 186 13.72 3.77 22.35
C TRP A 186 14.74 2.71 22.77
N LYS A 187 15.14 2.69 24.04
CA LYS A 187 16.04 1.65 24.56
C LYS A 187 15.44 0.26 24.41
N PHE A 188 14.15 0.09 24.66
CA PHE A 188 13.45 -1.17 24.44
C PHE A 188 13.43 -1.59 22.96
N ALA A 189 13.11 -0.65 22.05
CA ALA A 189 13.14 -0.89 20.61
C ALA A 189 14.55 -1.23 20.10
N ARG A 190 15.57 -0.53 20.60
CA ARG A 190 16.98 -0.79 20.30
C ARG A 190 17.42 -2.18 20.77
N SER A 191 17.03 -2.58 21.98
CA SER A 191 17.30 -3.94 22.48
C SER A 191 16.60 -5.01 21.65
N LYS A 192 15.36 -4.75 21.20
CA LYS A 192 14.65 -5.64 20.27
C LYS A 192 15.34 -5.75 18.90
N LEU A 193 15.94 -4.67 18.42
CA LEU A 193 16.74 -4.71 17.21
C LEU A 193 17.99 -5.56 17.43
N TRP A 194 18.69 -5.39 18.56
CA TRP A 194 19.90 -6.16 18.87
C TRP A 194 19.63 -7.66 19.02
N ILE A 195 18.56 -8.06 19.71
CA ILE A 195 18.19 -9.48 19.84
C ILE A 195 17.91 -10.13 18.47
N SER A 196 17.34 -9.40 17.51
CA SER A 196 17.12 -9.92 16.15
C SER A 196 18.41 -10.21 15.38
N TYR A 197 19.54 -9.62 15.77
CA TYR A 197 20.87 -9.94 15.22
C TYR A 197 21.57 -11.06 16.00
N PHE A 198 21.18 -11.33 17.25
CA PHE A 198 21.76 -12.39 18.07
C PHE A 198 21.17 -13.77 17.78
N GLU A 199 19.93 -13.86 17.30
CA GLU A 199 19.35 -15.13 16.86
C GLU A 199 20.08 -15.60 15.57
N GLU A 200 20.70 -16.79 15.61
CA GLU A 200 21.57 -17.37 14.57
C GLU A 200 20.88 -17.68 13.21
N GLY A 201 19.70 -17.14 12.94
CA GLY A 201 18.86 -17.46 11.77
C GLY A 201 19.30 -16.84 10.44
N GLY A 202 20.20 -15.86 10.45
CA GLY A 202 20.65 -15.13 9.25
C GLY A 202 22.16 -14.94 9.22
N THR A 203 22.91 -16.01 8.98
CA THR A 203 24.39 -16.00 9.01
C THR A 203 25.05 -15.08 7.98
N CYS A 204 24.30 -14.52 7.02
CA CYS A 204 24.84 -13.67 5.96
C CYS A 204 23.91 -12.49 5.64
N PRO A 205 24.42 -11.24 5.56
CA PRO A 205 23.62 -10.10 5.11
C PRO A 205 23.25 -10.25 3.62
N PRO A 206 22.11 -9.73 3.13
CA PRO A 206 21.88 -9.55 1.70
C PRO A 206 23.04 -8.73 1.11
N PRO A 207 23.66 -9.09 -0.04
CA PRO A 207 23.27 -10.07 -1.06
C PRO A 207 23.73 -11.53 -0.80
N PHE A 208 24.55 -11.76 0.22
CA PHE A 208 25.18 -13.06 0.49
C PHE A 208 24.20 -14.11 1.04
N ASN A 209 22.99 -13.70 1.40
CA ASN A 209 21.87 -14.59 1.76
C ASN A 209 21.23 -15.30 0.55
N ILE A 210 21.59 -14.94 -0.69
CA ILE A 210 21.04 -15.58 -1.91
C ILE A 210 21.67 -16.94 -2.17
N ILE A 211 22.95 -17.12 -1.80
CA ILE A 211 23.63 -18.40 -1.93
C ILE A 211 23.22 -19.24 -0.71
N PRO A 212 22.37 -20.28 -0.86
CA PRO A 212 21.93 -21.07 0.27
C PRO A 212 23.15 -21.66 0.98
N THR A 213 23.23 -21.44 2.30
CA THR A 213 24.33 -21.99 3.09
C THR A 213 24.36 -23.51 2.93
N PRO A 214 25.53 -24.16 2.98
CA PRO A 214 25.65 -25.62 2.87
C PRO A 214 24.75 -26.36 3.87
N LYS A 215 24.52 -25.76 5.05
CA LYS A 215 23.57 -26.25 6.06
C LYS A 215 22.12 -26.20 5.58
N SER A 216 21.69 -25.14 4.90
CA SER A 216 20.35 -25.00 4.33
C SER A 216 20.07 -26.07 3.26
N ILE A 217 21.05 -26.34 2.38
CA ILE A 217 20.95 -27.41 1.38
C ILE A 217 20.75 -28.77 2.06
N VAL A 218 21.49 -29.08 3.13
CA VAL A 218 21.33 -30.32 3.90
C VAL A 218 19.93 -30.40 4.56
N TYR A 219 19.41 -29.29 5.07
CA TYR A 219 18.05 -29.22 5.62
C TYR A 219 16.98 -29.44 4.55
N VAL A 220 17.12 -28.84 3.36
CA VAL A 220 16.23 -29.04 2.22
C VAL A 220 16.26 -30.49 1.74
N PHE A 221 17.45 -31.11 1.65
CA PHE A 221 17.57 -32.53 1.32
C PHE A 221 16.94 -33.45 2.37
N LYS A 222 17.12 -33.15 3.67
CA LYS A 222 16.47 -33.90 4.77
C LYS A 222 14.95 -33.70 4.77
N TRP A 223 14.47 -32.52 4.41
CA TRP A 223 13.05 -32.21 4.27
C TRP A 223 12.46 -32.93 3.06
N ALA A 224 13.09 -32.85 1.90
CA ALA A 224 12.70 -33.58 0.69
C ALA A 224 12.68 -35.10 0.94
N LYS A 225 13.70 -35.67 1.59
CA LYS A 225 13.72 -37.09 1.96
C LYS A 225 12.57 -37.45 2.90
N ARG A 226 12.19 -36.57 3.84
CA ARG A 226 11.01 -36.80 4.70
C ARG A 226 9.71 -36.75 3.91
N VAL A 227 9.54 -35.79 2.99
CA VAL A 227 8.32 -35.65 2.18
C VAL A 227 8.17 -36.81 1.20
N PHE A 228 9.24 -37.17 0.47
CA PHE A 228 9.20 -38.24 -0.54
C PHE A 228 9.30 -39.66 0.04
N CYS A 229 9.96 -39.88 1.18
CA CYS A 229 10.07 -41.22 1.81
C CYS A 229 9.06 -41.48 2.95
N SER A 230 8.16 -40.53 3.26
CA SER A 230 7.07 -40.73 4.23
C SER A 230 6.15 -41.88 3.82
N GLY A 231 5.82 -41.99 2.53
CA GLY A 231 4.97 -43.09 2.02
C GLY A 231 5.66 -44.46 2.07
N SER A 232 6.95 -44.55 1.78
CA SER A 232 7.71 -45.82 1.81
C SER A 232 7.88 -46.36 3.24
N SER A 233 8.00 -45.48 4.22
CA SER A 233 8.19 -45.85 5.63
C SER A 233 6.89 -46.34 6.28
N ALA A 234 5.74 -45.79 5.88
CA ALA A 234 4.42 -46.24 6.31
C ALA A 234 4.05 -47.60 5.68
N ALA A 235 4.23 -47.75 4.36
CA ALA A 235 3.98 -49.01 3.66
C ALA A 235 4.87 -50.17 4.17
N ARG A 236 6.13 -49.89 4.55
CA ARG A 236 7.03 -50.89 5.13
C ARG A 236 6.59 -51.35 6.52
N ARG A 237 5.94 -50.49 7.32
CA ARG A 237 5.41 -50.84 8.65
C ARG A 237 4.15 -51.71 8.54
N GLU A 238 3.25 -51.38 7.61
CA GLU A 238 2.04 -52.17 7.35
C GLU A 238 2.38 -53.57 6.84
N HIS A 239 3.32 -53.69 5.88
CA HIS A 239 3.79 -54.98 5.38
C HIS A 239 4.40 -55.87 6.48
N LEU A 240 5.19 -55.29 7.39
CA LEU A 240 5.74 -56.03 8.53
C LEU A 240 4.66 -56.50 9.51
N GLN A 241 3.60 -55.72 9.72
CA GLN A 241 2.48 -56.11 10.57
C GLN A 241 1.65 -57.25 9.95
N THR A 242 1.48 -57.26 8.63
CA THR A 242 0.82 -58.35 7.90
C THR A 242 1.61 -59.65 8.01
N ILE A 243 2.92 -59.61 7.77
CA ILE A 243 3.80 -60.80 7.95
C ILE A 243 3.69 -61.33 9.37
N ARG A 244 3.71 -60.45 10.38
CA ARG A 244 3.59 -60.86 11.77
C ARG A 244 2.25 -61.56 12.06
N LYS A 245 1.14 -61.07 11.50
CA LYS A 245 -0.18 -61.72 11.63
C LYS A 245 -0.23 -63.08 10.92
N THR A 246 0.40 -63.22 9.74
CA THR A 246 0.46 -64.49 9.01
C THR A 246 1.28 -65.54 9.77
N ILE A 247 2.39 -65.14 10.40
CA ILE A 247 3.19 -66.03 11.26
C ILE A 247 2.35 -66.52 12.46
N TYR A 248 1.65 -65.62 13.16
CA TYR A 248 0.75 -66.02 14.26
C TYR A 248 -0.41 -66.92 13.81
N LEU A 249 -0.96 -66.72 12.61
CA LEU A 249 -2.01 -67.56 12.05
C LEU A 249 -1.52 -68.95 11.65
N ASN A 250 -0.31 -69.05 11.08
CA ASN A 250 0.32 -70.34 10.78
C ASN A 250 0.66 -71.12 12.07
N ASP A 251 1.17 -70.45 13.10
CA ASP A 251 1.39 -71.09 14.40
C ASP A 251 0.07 -71.61 15.01
N MET A 252 -1.05 -70.89 14.89
CA MET A 252 -2.35 -71.38 15.36
C MET A 252 -2.91 -72.55 14.52
N LEU A 253 -2.64 -72.59 13.21
CA LEU A 253 -3.04 -73.68 12.32
C LEU A 253 -2.23 -74.97 12.56
N GLU A 254 -0.95 -74.87 12.89
CA GLU A 254 -0.15 -76.01 13.35
C GLU A 254 -0.66 -76.56 14.69
N ILE A 255 -1.04 -75.69 15.64
CA ILE A 255 -1.60 -76.13 16.93
C ILE A 255 -2.98 -76.80 16.74
N GLY A 256 -3.82 -76.29 15.83
CA GLY A 256 -5.12 -76.87 15.51
C GLY A 256 -5.05 -78.22 14.76
N THR A 257 -4.05 -78.42 13.91
CA THR A 257 -3.83 -79.70 13.21
C THR A 257 -3.21 -80.77 14.11
N LEU A 258 -2.36 -80.38 15.09
CA LEU A 258 -1.95 -81.29 16.17
C LEU A 258 -3.09 -81.67 17.12
N GLY A 259 -4.06 -80.78 17.35
CA GLY A 259 -5.25 -81.07 18.16
C GLY A 259 -6.24 -82.05 17.50
N ALA A 260 -6.34 -82.06 16.17
CA ALA A 260 -7.23 -82.96 15.43
C ALA A 260 -6.73 -84.41 15.38
N HIS A 261 -5.41 -84.64 15.50
CA HIS A 261 -4.83 -85.98 15.56
C HIS A 261 -4.96 -86.67 16.93
N PHE A 262 -5.29 -85.92 18.00
CA PHE A 262 -5.47 -86.47 19.35
C PHE A 262 -6.92 -86.79 19.73
N CYS A 263 -7.90 -86.54 18.84
CA CYS A 263 -9.31 -86.82 19.08
C CYS A 263 -9.85 -88.00 18.24
N SER A 264 -8.96 -88.76 17.58
CA SER A 264 -9.31 -89.89 16.71
C SER A 264 -8.33 -91.07 16.83
N SER A 265 -7.95 -91.50 18.04
CA SER A 265 -7.40 -92.83 18.36
C SER A 265 -7.29 -93.00 19.87
#